data_AF-A0A2V9YGX3-F1
#
_entry.id   AF-A0A2V9YGX3-F1
#
_cell.length_a   1.000
_cell.length_b   1.000
_cell.length_c   1.000
_cell.angle_alpha   90.00
_cell.angle_beta   90.00
_cell.angle_gamma   90.00
#
_symmetry.space_group_name_H-M   'P 1'
#
loop_
_entity.id
_entity.type
_entity.pdbx_description
1 polymer ?
#
loop_
_entity_poly.entity_id
_entity_poly.type
_entity_poly.pdbx_seq_one_letter_code
_entity_poly.pdbx_strand_id
1 'polypeptide(L)'
;MDLTTNGQLFIGSSNCTNIGNVNNPTGGEIRGCLSIYNISNGSVIFPPDNGDVTGLQGFTTRYVEYVAEGGQLRVYDTTKDILLINDFVPQGTIDIVGFVGDVKAIDFF
;
A
#
# COMPACT_ATOMS: atom_id res chain seq x y z
N MET A 1 -8.33 -4.70 3.20
CA MET A 1 -7.37 -4.54 4.32
C MET A 1 -6.62 -5.84 4.50
N ASP A 2 -5.33 -5.80 4.86
CA ASP A 2 -4.51 -6.98 5.14
C ASP A 2 -3.56 -6.74 6.32
N LEU A 3 -3.41 -7.74 7.19
CA LEU A 3 -2.53 -7.68 8.36
C LEU A 3 -1.29 -8.53 8.09
N THR A 4 -0.12 -7.89 8.10
CA THR A 4 1.16 -8.56 7.87
C THR A 4 1.67 -9.21 9.15
N THR A 5 2.58 -10.17 8.99
CA THR A 5 3.22 -10.87 10.12
C THR A 5 4.05 -9.96 11.02
N ASN A 6 4.44 -8.79 10.53
CA ASN A 6 5.19 -7.77 11.29
C ASN A 6 4.29 -6.78 12.04
N GLY A 7 2.96 -7.01 12.05
CA GLY A 7 2.03 -6.16 12.78
C GLY A 7 1.70 -4.85 12.07
N GLN A 8 1.84 -4.80 10.75
CA GLN A 8 1.36 -3.69 9.95
C GLN A 8 0.01 -4.04 9.34
N LEU A 9 -0.97 -3.17 9.54
CA LEU A 9 -2.29 -3.28 8.96
C LEU A 9 -2.39 -2.32 7.76
N PHE A 10 -2.43 -2.88 6.57
CA PHE A 10 -2.62 -2.14 5.33
C PHE A 10 -4.11 -1.96 5.08
N ILE A 11 -4.53 -0.71 4.89
CA ILE A 11 -5.92 -0.33 4.72
C ILE A 11 -6.02 0.48 3.43
N GLY A 12 -6.54 -0.18 2.40
CA GLY A 12 -6.85 0.42 1.12
C GLY A 12 -8.27 0.94 1.05
N SER A 13 -8.47 1.98 0.24
CA SER A 13 -9.76 2.59 -0.06
C SER A 13 -9.83 3.03 -1.53
N SER A 14 -11.02 3.49 -1.96
CA SER A 14 -11.29 4.00 -3.31
C SER A 14 -11.99 5.35 -3.23
N ASN A 15 -11.86 6.18 -4.26
CA ASN A 15 -12.43 7.54 -4.34
C ASN A 15 -11.92 8.49 -3.23
N CYS A 16 -10.64 8.36 -2.90
CA CYS A 16 -10.01 9.08 -1.81
C CYS A 16 -9.64 10.49 -2.27
N THR A 17 -9.74 11.45 -1.36
CA THR A 17 -9.40 12.85 -1.64
C THR A 17 -8.27 13.29 -0.74
N ASN A 18 -7.27 13.96 -1.32
CA ASN A 18 -6.27 14.67 -0.52
C ASN A 18 -6.97 15.65 0.43
N ILE A 19 -6.57 15.65 1.70
CA ILE A 19 -7.11 16.60 2.68
C ILE A 19 -6.33 17.91 2.54
N GLY A 20 -6.89 18.83 1.78
CA GLY A 20 -6.42 20.21 1.75
C GLY A 20 -6.63 20.88 3.11
N ASN A 21 -5.59 21.54 3.63
CA ASN A 21 -5.78 22.48 4.72
C ASN A 21 -6.34 23.78 4.12
N VAL A 22 -7.53 24.20 4.53
CA VAL A 22 -8.16 25.45 4.05
C VAL A 22 -7.29 26.69 4.30
N ASN A 23 -6.38 26.64 5.27
CA ASN A 23 -5.43 27.70 5.60
C ASN A 23 -4.05 27.49 4.94
N ASN A 24 -3.81 26.36 4.28
CA ASN A 24 -2.57 26.07 3.55
C ASN A 24 -2.83 25.17 2.33
N PRO A 25 -3.36 25.74 1.22
CA PRO A 25 -3.77 24.98 0.03
C PRO A 25 -2.62 24.23 -0.65
N THR A 26 -1.40 24.74 -0.52
CA THR A 26 -0.16 24.19 -1.09
C THR A 26 0.59 23.26 -0.14
N GLY A 27 0.12 23.07 1.10
CA GLY A 27 0.75 22.20 2.10
C GLY A 27 -0.27 21.42 2.93
N GLY A 28 -1.38 21.01 2.31
CA GLY A 28 -2.34 20.07 2.89
C GLY A 28 -1.74 18.68 3.11
N GLU A 29 -2.41 17.85 3.90
CA GLU A 29 -1.97 16.49 4.18
C GLU A 29 -2.31 15.60 2.98
N ILE A 30 -1.29 15.07 2.32
CA ILE A 30 -1.45 14.09 1.26
C ILE A 30 -1.88 12.78 1.93
N ARG A 31 -3.19 12.59 2.05
CA ARG A 31 -3.80 11.33 2.50
C ARG A 31 -4.36 10.65 1.27
N GLY A 32 -3.54 9.76 0.70
CA GLY A 32 -3.92 8.91 -0.41
C GLY A 32 -4.92 7.84 0.00
N CYS A 33 -5.14 6.89 -0.91
CA CYS A 33 -6.06 5.78 -0.70
C CYS A 33 -5.51 4.66 0.19
N LEU A 34 -4.21 4.70 0.47
CA LEU A 34 -3.54 3.76 1.33
C LEU A 34 -3.22 4.38 2.68
N SER A 35 -3.48 3.63 3.74
CA SER A 35 -2.95 3.90 5.08
C SER A 35 -2.35 2.63 5.68
N ILE A 36 -1.25 2.80 6.41
CA ILE A 36 -0.51 1.70 7.04
C ILE A 36 -0.49 1.98 8.53
N TYR A 37 -1.13 1.11 9.31
CA TYR A 37 -1.19 1.23 10.76
C TYR A 37 -0.28 0.18 11.41
N ASN A 38 0.67 0.61 12.23
CA ASN A 38 1.53 -0.28 12.98
C ASN A 38 0.90 -0.58 14.35
N ILE A 39 0.49 -1.83 14.56
CA ILE A 39 -0.24 -2.23 15.77
C ILE A 39 0.64 -2.24 17.03
N SER A 40 1.97 -2.27 16.87
CA SER A 40 2.91 -2.37 17.99
C SER A 40 3.11 -1.04 18.71
N ASN A 41 3.05 0.07 17.98
CA ASN A 41 3.34 1.41 18.49
C ASN A 41 2.20 2.42 18.21
N GLY A 42 1.16 2.02 17.46
CA GLY A 42 0.02 2.87 17.12
C GLY A 42 0.30 3.93 16.04
N SER A 43 1.44 3.89 15.36
CA SER A 43 1.75 4.87 14.31
C SER A 43 0.94 4.61 13.04
N VAL A 44 0.51 5.68 12.38
CA VAL A 44 -0.14 5.63 11.05
C VAL A 44 0.73 6.34 10.04
N ILE A 45 0.94 5.71 8.88
CA ILE A 45 1.63 6.27 7.73
C ILE A 45 0.65 6.38 6.57
N PHE A 46 0.69 7.53 5.88
CA PHE A 46 -0.04 7.77 4.64
C PHE A 46 0.99 7.93 3.52
N PRO A 47 1.18 6.91 2.66
CA PRO A 47 2.05 7.05 1.50
C PRO A 47 1.59 8.23 0.61
N PRO A 48 2.53 8.94 -0.04
CA PRO A 48 2.24 10.16 -0.79
C PRO A 48 1.49 9.91 -2.11
N ASP A 49 1.35 8.65 -2.49
CA ASP A 49 0.71 8.24 -3.72
C ASP A 49 -0.80 8.32 -3.63
N ASN A 50 -1.42 8.63 -4.77
CA ASN A 50 -2.85 8.85 -4.83
C ASN A 50 -3.45 8.09 -6.01
N GLY A 51 -4.06 6.94 -5.70
CA GLY A 51 -4.83 6.14 -6.64
C GLY A 51 -5.62 5.07 -5.88
N ASP A 52 -6.73 4.59 -6.44
CA ASP A 52 -7.55 3.58 -5.76
C ASP A 52 -6.72 2.34 -5.42
N VAL A 53 -6.84 1.86 -4.18
CA VAL A 53 -6.24 0.59 -3.77
C VAL A 53 -7.22 -0.53 -4.08
N THR A 54 -6.85 -1.39 -5.04
CA THR A 54 -7.71 -2.46 -5.56
C THR A 54 -7.27 -3.86 -5.13
N GLY A 55 -6.10 -3.99 -4.51
CA GLY A 55 -5.56 -5.28 -4.06
C GLY A 55 -4.52 -5.10 -2.97
N LEU A 56 -4.52 -6.03 -2.02
CA LEU A 56 -3.58 -6.09 -0.88
C LEU A 56 -3.28 -7.56 -0.61
N GLN A 57 -2.01 -7.93 -0.70
CA GLN A 57 -1.58 -9.30 -0.49
C GLN A 57 -0.20 -9.36 0.17
N GLY A 58 -0.18 -9.79 1.42
CA GLY A 58 1.03 -10.19 2.14
C GLY A 58 1.35 -11.67 1.98
N PHE A 59 2.53 -12.06 2.46
CA PHE A 59 2.95 -13.47 2.55
C PHE A 59 3.55 -13.77 3.91
N THR A 60 3.22 -14.93 4.50
CA THR A 60 3.79 -15.31 5.81
C THR A 60 5.28 -15.68 5.74
N THR A 61 5.78 -16.03 4.55
CA THR A 61 7.17 -16.44 4.31
C THR A 61 8.08 -15.30 3.88
N ARG A 62 7.55 -14.09 3.67
CA ARG A 62 8.30 -12.93 3.17
C ARG A 62 7.86 -11.67 3.91
N TYR A 63 8.79 -10.76 4.18
CA TYR A 63 8.46 -9.50 4.83
C TYR A 63 8.04 -8.43 3.82
N VAL A 64 7.12 -8.77 2.93
CA VAL A 64 6.63 -7.88 1.88
C VAL A 64 5.10 -7.85 1.82
N GLU A 65 4.57 -6.69 1.48
CA GLU A 65 3.15 -6.48 1.13
C GLU A 65 3.08 -6.00 -0.32
N TYR A 66 2.25 -6.65 -1.12
CA TYR A 66 1.95 -6.21 -2.48
C TYR A 66 0.65 -5.40 -2.48
N VAL A 67 0.71 -4.20 -3.04
CA VAL A 67 -0.42 -3.26 -3.09
C VAL A 67 -0.69 -2.92 -4.55
N ALA A 68 -1.89 -3.23 -5.05
CA ALA A 68 -2.35 -2.69 -6.32
C ALA A 68 -3.00 -1.32 -6.06
N GLU A 69 -2.35 -0.25 -6.53
CA GLU A 69 -2.78 1.13 -6.31
C GLU A 69 -2.66 1.95 -7.59
N GLY A 70 -3.76 2.59 -8.01
CA GLY A 70 -3.74 3.52 -9.17
C GLY A 70 -3.28 2.88 -10.49
N GLY A 71 -3.45 1.57 -10.65
CA GLY A 71 -2.98 0.81 -11.82
C GLY A 71 -1.53 0.33 -11.74
N GLN A 72 -0.85 0.53 -10.61
CA GLN A 72 0.53 0.07 -10.36
C GLN A 72 0.56 -1.02 -9.29
N LEU A 73 1.48 -1.98 -9.42
CA LEU A 73 1.75 -2.96 -8.36
C LEU A 73 2.94 -2.48 -7.53
N ARG A 74 2.67 -1.98 -6.34
CA ARG A 74 3.66 -1.50 -5.37
C ARG A 74 4.06 -2.61 -4.42
N VAL A 75 5.32 -2.61 -4.01
CA VAL A 75 5.85 -3.60 -3.07
C VAL A 75 6.39 -2.86 -1.86
N TYR A 76 5.87 -3.15 -0.67
CA TYR A 76 6.31 -2.54 0.59
C TYR A 76 7.18 -3.51 1.39
N ASP A 77 8.28 -3.01 1.96
CA ASP A 77 9.07 -3.69 3.00
C ASP A 77 8.34 -3.53 4.34
N THR A 78 7.76 -4.63 4.80
CA THR A 78 6.94 -4.65 6.03
C THR A 78 7.75 -4.60 7.32
N THR A 79 9.08 -4.47 7.23
CA THR A 79 9.94 -4.22 8.41
C THR A 79 10.22 -2.73 8.63
N LYS A 80 9.99 -1.91 7.60
CA LYS A 80 10.38 -0.50 7.57
C LYS A 80 9.26 0.47 7.19
N ASP A 81 8.10 -0.06 6.77
CA ASP A 81 6.95 0.75 6.33
C ASP A 81 7.28 1.63 5.09
N ILE A 82 8.15 1.15 4.20
CA ILE A 82 8.57 1.87 2.99
C ILE A 82 8.44 0.99 1.74
N LEU A 83 8.49 1.60 0.56
CA LEU A 83 8.63 0.86 -0.69
C LEU A 83 9.92 0.03 -0.70
N LEU A 84 9.80 -1.22 -1.12
CA LEU A 84 10.91 -2.14 -1.29
C LEU A 84 11.67 -1.80 -2.58
N ILE A 85 12.87 -1.21 -2.44
CA ILE A 85 13.75 -0.94 -3.57
C ILE A 85 14.90 -1.94 -3.59
N ASN A 86 15.03 -2.71 -4.68
CA ASN A 86 16.12 -3.64 -4.92
C ASN A 86 16.31 -3.91 -6.43
N ASP A 87 17.22 -4.82 -6.80
CA ASP A 87 17.53 -5.15 -8.19
C ASP A 87 16.33 -5.71 -9.01
N PHE A 88 15.32 -6.28 -8.34
CA PHE A 88 14.11 -6.82 -8.98
C PHE A 88 12.96 -5.82 -9.04
N VAL A 89 12.92 -4.88 -8.09
CA VAL A 89 11.91 -3.82 -7.99
C VAL A 89 12.62 -2.47 -7.78
N PRO A 90 13.31 -1.95 -8.81
CA PRO A 90 14.24 -0.83 -8.66
C PRO A 90 13.58 0.51 -8.31
N GLN A 91 12.26 0.61 -8.44
CA GLN A 91 11.48 1.79 -8.11
C GLN A 91 10.45 1.53 -6.99
N GLY A 92 10.44 0.33 -6.39
CA GLY A 92 9.38 -0.07 -5.46
C GLY A 92 8.02 -0.32 -6.10
N THR A 93 7.91 -0.13 -7.41
CA THR A 93 6.72 -0.36 -8.21
C THR A 93 7.05 -1.24 -9.41
N ILE A 94 6.07 -2.04 -9.81
CA ILE A 94 6.06 -2.85 -11.00
C ILE A 94 4.89 -2.33 -11.84
N ASP A 95 5.19 -1.81 -13.03
CA ASP A 95 4.17 -1.43 -13.98
C ASP A 95 3.53 -2.68 -14.56
N ILE A 96 2.22 -2.81 -14.39
CA ILE A 96 1.45 -3.89 -15.01
C ILE A 96 0.63 -3.30 -16.15
N VAL A 97 0.89 -3.76 -17.37
CA VAL A 97 0.10 -3.40 -18.54
C VAL A 97 -1.20 -4.21 -18.51
N GLY A 98 -2.33 -3.56 -18.20
CA GLY A 98 -3.65 -4.18 -18.18
C GLY A 98 -4.46 -3.86 -16.92
N PHE A 99 -5.36 -4.77 -16.52
CA PHE A 99 -6.12 -4.67 -15.27
C PHE A 99 -5.49 -5.61 -14.23
N VAL A 100 -5.20 -5.08 -13.04
CA VAL A 100 -4.67 -5.85 -11.91
C VAL A 100 -5.83 -6.14 -10.95
N GLY A 101 -6.19 -7.41 -10.83
CA GLY A 101 -7.11 -7.92 -9.82
C GLY A 101 -6.37 -8.89 -8.90
N ASP A 102 -6.71 -8.87 -7.62
CA ASP A 102 -6.12 -9.77 -6.62
C ASP A 102 -6.91 -11.07 -6.47
N VAL A 103 -6.20 -12.18 -6.25
CA VAL A 103 -6.78 -13.50 -5.93
C VAL A 103 -6.09 -14.02 -4.67
N LYS A 104 -6.76 -13.84 -3.53
CA LYS A 104 -6.22 -14.14 -2.20
C LYS A 104 -6.02 -15.64 -1.93
N ALA A 105 -6.78 -16.51 -2.59
CA ALA A 105 -6.64 -17.95 -2.47
C ALA A 105 -7.11 -18.68 -3.74
N ILE A 106 -6.33 -19.68 -4.15
CA ILE A 106 -6.74 -20.70 -5.12
C ILE A 106 -6.77 -22.01 -4.34
N ASP A 107 -7.96 -22.53 -4.10
CA ASP A 107 -8.16 -23.84 -3.47
C ASP A 107 -8.06 -24.93 -4.55
N PHE A 108 -7.13 -25.86 -4.37
CA PHE A 108 -7.02 -27.04 -5.22
C PHE A 108 -7.65 -28.20 -4.45
N PHE A 109 -8.90 -28.50 -4.80
CA PHE A 109 -9.63 -29.66 -4.26
C PHE A 109 -8.89 -30.98 -4.51
#